data_AF-A0A081BRR3-F1
#
_entry.id   AF-A0A081BRR3-F1
#
_cell.length_a   1.000
_cell.length_b   1.000
_cell.length_c   1.000
_cell.angle_alpha   90.00
_cell.angle_beta   90.00
_cell.angle_gamma   90.00
#
_symmetry.space_group_name_H-M   'P 1'
#
loop_
_entity.id
_entity.type
_entity.pdbx_description
1 polymer ?
#
loop_
_entity_poly.entity_id
_entity_poly.type
_entity_poly.pdbx_seq_one_letter_code
_entity_poly.pdbx_strand_id
1 'polypeptide(L)' 'MNAVKAFSDTNILIYAYSSTEIDKKTVAIELLQYPLTLSIQVINEFHWGMSRKFQVA' A
#
# COMPACT_ATOMS: atom_id res chain seq x y z
N MET A 1 -12.59 -23.42 9.51
CA MET A 1 -12.37 -22.04 9.98
C MET A 1 -12.25 -21.13 8.76
N ASN A 2 -13.07 -20.09 8.64
CA ASN A 2 -12.89 -19.08 7.60
C ASN A 2 -11.65 -18.26 7.97
N ALA A 3 -10.59 -18.35 7.16
CA ALA A 3 -9.45 -17.45 7.29
C ALA A 3 -9.93 -16.02 7.02
N VAL A 4 -9.66 -15.09 7.94
CA VAL A 4 -9.94 -13.67 7.74
C VAL A 4 -9.09 -13.21 6.56
N LYS A 5 -9.74 -12.83 5.46
CA LYS A 5 -9.07 -12.24 4.29
C LYS A 5 -8.97 -10.73 4.52
N ALA A 6 -7.76 -10.23 4.72
CA ALA A 6 -7.49 -8.81 4.81
C ALA A 6 -7.33 -8.22 3.41
N PHE A 7 -8.04 -7.13 3.14
CA PHE A 7 -7.92 -6.35 1.90
C PHE A 7 -7.11 -5.09 2.19
N SER A 8 -6.16 -4.76 1.32
CA SER A 8 -5.39 -3.53 1.46
C SER A 8 -5.92 -2.44 0.53
N ASP A 9 -5.91 -1.23 1.04
CA ASP A 9 -6.16 0.00 0.29
C ASP A 9 -4.86 0.55 -0.35
N THR A 10 -5.01 1.41 -1.35
CA THR A 10 -3.90 2.09 -2.03
C THR A 10 -3.02 2.89 -1.06
N ASN A 11 -3.60 3.48 -0.01
CA ASN A 11 -2.84 4.31 0.93
C ASN A 11 -1.77 3.53 1.70
N ILE A 12 -2.02 2.26 2.05
CA ILE A 12 -1.02 1.43 2.73
C ILE A 12 0.20 1.25 1.83
N LEU A 13 -0.03 1.01 0.53
CA LEU A 13 1.03 0.90 -0.46
C LEU A 13 1.79 2.23 -0.61
N ILE A 14 1.10 3.36 -0.67
CA ILE A 14 1.73 4.69 -0.80
C ILE A 14 2.58 5.02 0.44
N TYR A 15 2.05 4.80 1.65
CA TYR A 15 2.76 5.15 2.88
C TYR A 15 4.04 4.33 3.06
N ALA A 16 4.10 3.10 2.56
CA ALA A 16 5.33 2.31 2.55
C ALA A 16 6.50 3.02 1.82
N TYR A 17 6.21 3.92 0.87
CA TYR A 17 7.18 4.71 0.12
C TYR A 17 7.32 6.17 0.60
N SER A 18 6.61 6.59 1.66
CA SER A 18 6.68 7.97 2.14
C SER A 18 8.06 8.32 2.70
N SER A 19 8.59 9.49 2.33
CA SER A 19 9.83 10.04 2.88
C SER A 19 9.59 11.05 4.02
N THR A 20 8.34 11.51 4.18
CA THR A 20 7.97 12.58 5.12
C THR A 20 7.12 12.08 6.28
N GLU A 21 6.35 10.99 6.09
CA GLU A 21 5.44 10.43 7.11
C GLU A 21 5.97 9.09 7.64
N ILE A 22 7.08 9.15 8.37
CA ILE A 22 7.84 7.97 8.84
C ILE A 22 7.02 7.05 9.76
N ASP A 23 6.19 7.61 10.63
CA ASP A 23 5.34 6.82 11.54
C ASP A 23 4.35 5.96 10.74
N LYS A 24 3.70 6.57 9.74
CA LYS A 24 2.76 5.86 8.86
C LYS A 24 3.48 4.83 7.98
N LYS A 25 4.68 5.14 7.51
CA LYS A 25 5.52 4.19 6.77
C LYS A 25 5.83 2.95 7.59
N THR A 26 6.21 3.13 8.86
CA THR A 26 6.55 2.03 9.76
C THR A 26 5.36 1.09 9.93
N VAL A 27 4.18 1.64 10.21
CA VAL A 27 2.94 0.86 10.32
C VAL A 27 2.57 0.18 9.00
N ALA A 28 2.70 0.89 7.87
CA ALA A 28 2.41 0.32 6.56
C ALA A 28 3.32 -0.88 6.22
N ILE A 29 4.62 -0.78 6.51
CA ILE A 29 5.58 -1.88 6.30
C ILE A 29 5.24 -3.09 7.17
N GLU A 30 4.83 -2.86 8.42
CA GLU A 30 4.40 -3.94 9.32
C GLU A 30 3.13 -4.64 8.80
N LEU A 31 2.12 -3.87 8.39
CA LEU A 31 0.87 -4.41 7.83
C LEU A 31 1.10 -5.22 6.54
N LEU A 32 2.08 -4.82 5.73
CA LEU A 32 2.45 -5.51 4.49
C LEU A 32 3.17 -6.85 4.71
N GLN A 33 3.56 -7.19 5.95
CA GLN A 33 4.12 -8.52 6.27
C GLN A 33 3.04 -9.61 6.34
N TYR A 34 1.76 -9.25 6.40
CA TYR A 34 0.65 -10.20 6.48
C TYR A 34 0.06 -10.52 5.10
N PRO A 35 -0.57 -11.69 4.92
CA PRO A 35 -1.28 -12.01 3.68
C PRO A 35 -2.41 -11.02 3.40
N LEU A 36 -2.34 -10.34 2.26
CA LEU A 36 -3.30 -9.32 1.83
C LEU A 36 -3.85 -9.64 0.44
N THR A 37 -5.12 -9.32 0.22
CA THR A 37 -5.73 -9.31 -1.11
C THR A 37 -5.75 -7.89 -1.66
N LEU A 38 -5.29 -7.72 -2.89
CA LEU A 38 -5.34 -6.46 -3.64
C LEU A 38 -6.39 -6.55 -4.74
N SER A 39 -7.12 -5.45 -4.94
CA SER A 39 -8.00 -5.31 -6.11
C SER A 39 -7.22 -4.71 -7.28
N ILE A 40 -7.70 -4.94 -8.50
CA ILE A 40 -7.13 -4.30 -9.71
C ILE A 40 -7.22 -2.77 -9.63
N GLN A 41 -8.26 -2.23 -8.99
CA GLN A 41 -8.42 -0.81 -8.76
C GLN A 41 -7.28 -0.26 -7.89
N VAL A 42 -6.95 -0.94 -6.79
CA VAL A 42 -5.85 -0.54 -5.89
C VAL A 42 -4.51 -0.54 -6.63
N ILE A 43 -4.26 -1.53 -7.50
CA ILE A 43 -3.04 -1.58 -8.31
C ILE A 43 -2.97 -0.39 -9.28
N ASN A 44 -4.07 -0.07 -9.96
CA ASN A 44 -4.12 1.05 -10.91
C ASN A 44 -3.92 2.40 -10.21
N GLU A 45 -4.58 2.61 -9.07
CA GLU A 45 -4.41 3.82 -8.27
C GLU A 45 -2.98 3.94 -7.72
N PHE A 46 -2.38 2.82 -7.30
CA PHE A 46 -1.00 2.81 -6.83
C PHE A 46 -0.03 3.18 -7.95
N HIS A 47 -0.13 2.55 -9.13
CA HIS A 47 0.72 2.86 -10.28
C HIS A 47 0.61 4.34 -10.69
N TRP A 48 -0.61 4.87 -10.72
CA TRP A 48 -0.84 6.29 -10.98
C TRP A 48 -0.26 7.20 -9.89
N GLY A 49 -0.39 6.80 -8.63
CA GLY A 49 0.21 7.49 -7.49
C GLY A 49 1.74 7.54 -7.56
N MET A 50 2.37 6.41 -7.89
CA MET A 50 3.83 6.29 -8.02
C MET A 50 4.37 7.13 -9.17
N SER A 51 3.72 7.08 -10.34
CA SER A 51 4.13 7.88 -11.50
C SER A 51 4.00 9.39 -11.26
N ARG A 52 2.93 9.85 -10.59
CA ARG A 52 2.71 11.29 -10.37
C ARG A 52 3.42 11.86 -9.15
N LYS A 53 3.36 11.18 -8.01
CA LYS A 53 3.91 11.70 -6.75
C LYS A 53 5.39 11.40 -6.59
N PHE A 54 5.83 10.24 -7.07
CA PHE A 54 7.19 9.75 -6.84
C PHE A 54 8.05 9.71 -8.12
N GLN A 55 7.46 10.05 -9.29
CA GLN A 55 8.14 10.04 -10.60
C GLN A 55 8.82 8.70 -10.93
N VAL A 56 8.27 7.61 -10.40
CA VAL A 56 8.73 6.24 -10.71
C VAL A 56 7.89 5.75 -11.88
N ALA A 57 8.52 5.61 -13.06
CA ALA A 57 7.94 5.09 -14.29
C ALA A 57 8.69 3.84 -14.74
#